data_AF-A0A090VI41-F1
#
_entry.id   AF-A0A090VI41-F1
#
_cell.length_a   1.000
_cell.length_b   1.000
_cell.length_c   1.000
_cell.angle_alpha   90.00
_cell.angle_beta   90.00
_cell.angle_gamma   90.00
#
_symmetry.space_group_name_H-M   'P 1'
#
loop_
_entity.id
_entity.type
_entity.pdbx_description
1 polymer ?
#
loop_
_entity_poly.entity_id
_entity_poly.type
_entity_poly.pdbx_seq_one_letter_code
_entity_poly.pdbx_strand_id
1 'polypeptide(L)'
;MKRKEFLKKTIAGSALSLLGVSAFAKENKVNNIANSETKKLGHNHLPNKEHKTMNTVLHKAETRGEDNHGWLHSKHTFSFANYHNPERMNFGVLRVLNDDVVDPGMGFGTHPHKNMEIISIPLEGDLEHKDSMENTTVIKSGDIQVLSAGTGITHSEYNKNKDRKVKFLQIWIIPNQQNVTPRYDQITLNIDDRKNKFQQILSPNPATPTITL
;
A
#
# COMPACT_ATOMS: atom_id res chain seq x y z
N MET A 1 38.71 11.29 -1.02
CA MET A 1 37.29 11.37 -0.60
C MET A 1 36.96 10.20 0.33
N LYS A 2 36.38 10.45 1.50
CA LYS A 2 36.30 9.48 2.61
C LYS A 2 35.01 8.64 2.51
N ARG A 3 35.18 7.32 2.38
CA ARG A 3 34.14 6.27 2.26
C ARG A 3 33.03 6.28 3.34
N LYS A 4 33.22 7.03 4.43
CA LYS A 4 32.28 7.17 5.56
C LYS A 4 31.18 8.21 5.35
N GLU A 5 31.32 9.13 4.38
CA GLU A 5 30.26 10.13 4.11
C GLU A 5 29.16 9.61 3.16
N PHE A 6 29.42 8.56 2.38
CA PHE A 6 28.44 7.95 1.48
C PHE A 6 27.37 7.15 2.26
N LEU A 7 27.77 6.44 3.32
CA LEU A 7 26.86 5.64 4.16
C LEU A 7 25.91 6.46 5.05
N LYS A 8 26.15 7.78 5.23
CA LYS A 8 25.26 8.64 6.01
C LYS A 8 24.10 9.24 5.21
N LYS A 9 24.16 9.23 3.87
CA LYS A 9 23.07 9.77 3.02
C LYS A 9 22.02 8.73 2.61
N THR A 10 22.28 7.44 2.76
CA THR A 10 21.33 6.37 2.38
C THR A 10 20.32 6.01 3.48
N ILE A 11 20.52 6.46 4.72
CA ILE A 11 19.62 6.16 5.85
C ILE A 11 18.46 7.18 5.97
N ALA A 12 18.55 8.33 5.29
CA ALA A 12 17.54 9.39 5.39
C ALA A 12 16.33 9.23 4.43
N GLY A 13 16.28 8.17 3.62
CA GLY A 13 15.24 7.95 2.60
C GLY A 13 14.17 6.91 2.93
N SER A 14 14.23 6.26 4.10
CA SER A 14 13.43 5.05 4.39
C SER A 14 12.73 5.05 5.75
N ALA A 15 12.57 6.22 6.39
CA ALA A 15 12.07 6.33 7.76
C ALA A 15 10.76 7.14 7.93
N LEU A 16 9.90 7.24 6.91
CA LEU A 16 8.57 7.85 7.04
C LEU A 16 7.39 6.87 6.89
N SER A 17 7.61 5.56 6.99
CA SER A 17 6.50 4.60 7.15
C SER A 17 6.07 4.41 8.62
N LEU A 18 6.47 5.30 9.53
CA LEU A 18 6.03 5.31 10.93
C LEU A 18 4.69 6.02 11.16
N LEU A 19 3.94 6.32 10.10
CA LEU A 19 2.52 6.60 10.27
C LEU A 19 1.79 5.27 10.44
N GLY A 20 1.94 4.76 11.67
CA GLY A 20 1.01 3.82 12.24
C GLY A 20 -0.41 4.31 11.97
N VAL A 21 -1.25 3.36 11.64
CA VAL A 21 -2.68 3.48 11.53
C VAL A 21 -3.23 4.13 12.81
N SER A 22 -3.30 5.45 12.85
CA SER A 22 -4.03 6.20 13.86
C SER A 22 -5.51 6.10 13.51
N ALA A 23 -6.10 4.91 13.69
CA ALA A 23 -7.54 4.76 13.70
C ALA A 23 -8.07 5.51 14.93
N PHE A 24 -8.65 6.69 14.74
CA PHE A 24 -9.34 7.39 15.82
C PHE A 24 -10.65 6.67 16.14
N ALA A 25 -10.59 5.73 17.08
CA ALA A 25 -11.77 5.23 17.79
C ALA A 25 -12.10 6.21 18.95
N LYS A 26 -13.38 6.51 19.11
CA LYS A 26 -13.93 7.47 20.10
C LYS A 26 -13.57 7.05 21.54
N GLU A 27 -12.93 7.94 22.30
CA GLU A 27 -12.46 7.70 23.68
C GLU A 27 -13.61 7.61 24.71
N ASN A 28 -13.58 6.57 25.54
CA ASN A 28 -14.20 6.54 26.86
C ASN A 28 -13.10 6.32 27.92
N LYS A 29 -13.02 7.24 28.89
CA LYS A 29 -12.03 7.30 29.99
C LYS A 29 -11.98 6.03 30.85
N VAL A 30 -10.77 5.48 31.08
CA VAL A 30 -10.38 4.81 32.35
C VAL A 30 -8.90 5.08 32.65
N ASN A 31 -8.60 5.24 33.94
CA ASN A 31 -7.37 5.78 34.55
C ASN A 31 -6.10 4.90 34.43
N ASN A 32 -4.95 5.59 34.45
CA ASN A 32 -3.58 5.09 34.52
C ASN A 32 -3.25 4.31 35.80
N ILE A 33 -2.59 3.14 35.65
CA ILE A 33 -1.62 2.61 36.61
C ILE A 33 -0.42 2.06 35.81
N ALA A 34 0.77 2.44 36.26
CA ALA A 34 2.06 2.28 35.61
C ALA A 34 2.68 0.87 35.71
N ASN A 35 3.71 0.67 34.87
CA ASN A 35 4.77 -0.33 34.89
C ASN A 35 4.43 -1.75 34.38
N SER A 36 4.72 -1.95 33.09
CA SER A 36 5.23 -3.23 32.59
C SER A 36 6.36 -2.94 31.64
N GLU A 37 7.54 -3.46 31.95
CA GLU A 37 8.70 -3.51 31.07
C GLU A 37 8.27 -3.99 29.68
N THR A 38 8.50 -3.18 28.65
CA THR A 38 8.24 -3.53 27.27
C THR A 38 9.26 -4.58 26.85
N LYS A 39 8.90 -5.86 27.09
CA LYS A 39 9.49 -6.99 26.39
C LYS A 39 9.44 -6.66 24.90
N LYS A 40 10.60 -6.40 24.29
CA LYS A 40 10.73 -6.30 22.82
C LYS A 40 10.21 -7.61 22.24
N LEU A 41 8.94 -7.64 21.87
CA LEU A 41 8.36 -8.67 21.03
C LEU A 41 9.16 -8.59 19.73
N GLY A 42 9.97 -9.61 19.47
CA GLY A 42 10.86 -9.65 18.32
C GLY A 42 10.06 -9.46 17.03
N HIS A 43 10.70 -8.88 16.02
CA HIS A 43 10.14 -8.85 14.67
C HIS A 43 9.72 -10.27 14.30
N ASN A 44 8.43 -10.49 14.04
CA ASN A 44 7.84 -11.80 13.69
C ASN A 44 8.37 -12.27 12.32
N HIS A 45 9.66 -12.58 12.24
CA HIS A 45 10.26 -13.21 11.09
C HIS A 45 10.19 -14.71 11.30
N LEU A 46 9.10 -15.33 10.86
CA LEU A 46 9.15 -16.75 10.54
C LEU A 46 9.99 -16.90 9.27
N PRO A 47 11.07 -17.69 9.28
CA PRO A 47 11.87 -17.90 8.08
C PRO A 47 11.01 -18.63 7.05
N ASN A 48 10.67 -17.94 5.97
CA ASN A 48 9.96 -18.54 4.84
C ASN A 48 10.96 -19.31 3.97
N LYS A 49 10.75 -20.62 3.80
CA LYS A 49 11.48 -21.39 2.77
C LYS A 49 10.95 -20.99 1.40
N GLU A 50 11.63 -20.06 0.75
CA GLU A 50 11.31 -19.66 -0.61
C GLU A 50 11.79 -20.72 -1.61
N HIS A 51 10.92 -21.09 -2.53
CA HIS A 51 11.31 -21.91 -3.67
C HIS A 51 11.89 -20.96 -4.73
N LYS A 52 13.22 -20.99 -4.88
CA LYS A 52 13.97 -20.16 -5.84
C LYS A 52 14.51 -21.05 -6.96
N THR A 53 14.30 -20.64 -8.20
CA THR A 53 15.05 -21.13 -9.37
C THR A 53 16.02 -20.04 -9.83
N MET A 54 16.75 -20.25 -10.94
CA MET A 54 17.62 -19.21 -11.51
C MET A 54 16.89 -17.92 -11.88
N ASN A 55 15.62 -18.02 -12.31
CA ASN A 55 14.87 -16.88 -12.87
C ASN A 55 13.55 -16.60 -12.16
N THR A 56 13.16 -17.42 -11.17
CA THR A 56 11.86 -17.29 -10.50
C THR A 56 11.99 -17.47 -9.00
N VAL A 57 11.14 -16.75 -8.27
CA VAL A 57 10.94 -16.92 -6.83
C VAL A 57 9.44 -17.10 -6.59
N LEU A 58 9.07 -18.14 -5.84
CA LEU A 58 7.69 -18.37 -5.46
C LEU A 58 7.42 -17.87 -4.04
N HIS A 59 6.56 -16.86 -3.92
CA HIS A 59 5.97 -16.43 -2.66
C HIS A 59 4.55 -16.98 -2.57
N LYS A 60 4.33 -18.01 -1.74
CA LYS A 60 3.00 -18.59 -1.54
C LYS A 60 2.14 -17.69 -0.66
N ALA A 61 0.83 -17.69 -0.88
CA ALA A 61 -0.12 -16.77 -0.24
C ALA A 61 -0.12 -16.89 1.30
N GLU A 62 0.03 -18.10 1.83
CA GLU A 62 0.10 -18.43 3.25
C GLU A 62 1.41 -18.00 3.93
N THR A 63 2.41 -17.59 3.15
CA THR A 63 3.71 -17.12 3.66
C THR A 63 3.80 -15.59 3.70
N ARG A 64 2.74 -14.87 3.31
CA ARG A 64 2.70 -13.41 3.37
C ARG A 64 2.69 -12.94 4.83
N GLY A 65 3.21 -11.74 5.07
CA GLY A 65 2.98 -11.07 6.35
C GLY A 65 1.48 -10.84 6.52
N GLU A 66 1.00 -10.93 7.75
CA GLU A 66 -0.42 -10.74 8.06
C GLU A 66 -0.52 -9.73 9.20
N ASP A 67 -1.41 -8.76 9.04
CA ASP A 67 -1.77 -7.81 10.07
C ASP A 67 -3.30 -7.71 10.16
N ASN A 68 -3.83 -7.74 11.38
CA ASN A 68 -5.26 -7.72 11.64
C ASN A 68 -5.58 -6.76 12.79
N HIS A 69 -6.18 -5.63 12.43
CA HIS A 69 -6.55 -4.55 13.34
C HIS A 69 -8.04 -4.57 13.72
N GLY A 70 -8.70 -5.73 13.57
CA GLY A 70 -10.14 -5.88 13.74
C GLY A 70 -10.91 -5.42 12.51
N TRP A 71 -10.80 -4.15 12.14
CA TRP A 71 -11.50 -3.55 10.99
C TRP A 71 -10.75 -3.73 9.65
N LEU A 72 -9.44 -3.95 9.71
CA LEU A 72 -8.55 -4.17 8.58
C LEU A 72 -7.88 -5.53 8.75
N HIS A 73 -7.97 -6.37 7.73
CA HIS A 73 -7.11 -7.54 7.56
C HIS A 73 -6.27 -7.32 6.31
N SER A 74 -4.95 -7.20 6.47
CA SER A 74 -4.00 -6.99 5.39
C SER A 74 -3.04 -8.16 5.26
N LYS A 75 -2.79 -8.59 4.01
CA LYS A 75 -1.71 -9.54 3.68
C LYS A 75 -0.61 -8.88 2.86
N HIS A 76 0.59 -8.82 3.43
CA HIS A 76 1.75 -8.15 2.87
C HIS A 76 2.66 -9.12 2.11
N THR A 77 2.81 -8.91 0.81
CA THR A 77 3.78 -9.69 0.01
C THR A 77 5.22 -9.28 0.34
N PHE A 78 5.46 -7.97 0.42
CA PHE A 78 6.75 -7.37 0.78
C PHE A 78 6.69 -6.70 2.15
N SER A 79 7.84 -6.48 2.78
CA SER A 79 8.00 -5.83 4.08
C SER A 79 7.31 -4.47 4.13
N PHE A 80 6.35 -4.32 5.05
CA PHE A 80 5.50 -3.15 5.17
C PHE A 80 5.00 -3.01 6.62
N ALA A 81 4.85 -1.77 7.08
CA ALA A 81 4.47 -1.46 8.46
C ALA A 81 5.30 -2.27 9.49
N ASN A 82 4.66 -3.06 10.34
CA ASN A 82 5.32 -3.87 11.37
C ASN A 82 5.84 -5.22 10.84
N TYR A 83 5.42 -5.63 9.65
CA TYR A 83 5.93 -6.84 9.00
C TYR A 83 7.27 -6.58 8.33
N HIS A 84 8.30 -7.31 8.76
CA HIS A 84 9.65 -7.19 8.24
C HIS A 84 10.24 -8.55 7.87
N ASN A 85 10.52 -8.73 6.59
CA ASN A 85 11.27 -9.84 6.03
C ASN A 85 12.39 -9.29 5.11
N PRO A 86 13.67 -9.40 5.49
CA PRO A 86 14.77 -8.84 4.72
C PRO A 86 14.92 -9.47 3.32
N GLU A 87 14.36 -10.66 3.08
CA GLU A 87 14.36 -11.29 1.75
C GLU A 87 13.21 -10.82 0.86
N ARG A 88 12.19 -10.15 1.42
CA ARG A 88 11.01 -9.66 0.70
C ARG A 88 10.86 -8.14 0.84
N MET A 89 11.89 -7.38 0.51
CA MET A 89 11.82 -5.92 0.61
C MET A 89 11.07 -5.27 -0.56
N ASN A 90 11.24 -5.81 -1.77
CA ASN A 90 10.64 -5.34 -3.03
C ASN A 90 10.98 -6.33 -4.16
N PHE A 91 10.33 -6.18 -5.32
CA PHE A 91 10.72 -6.87 -6.55
C PHE A 91 10.89 -5.84 -7.68
N GLY A 92 12.14 -5.58 -8.09
CA GLY A 92 12.43 -4.44 -8.97
C GLY A 92 11.92 -3.14 -8.34
N VAL A 93 11.08 -2.40 -9.07
CA VAL A 93 10.44 -1.15 -8.58
C VAL A 93 9.15 -1.38 -7.78
N LEU A 94 8.61 -2.60 -7.75
CA LEU A 94 7.41 -2.94 -6.96
C LEU A 94 7.78 -3.01 -5.47
N ARG A 95 7.35 -2.01 -4.70
CA ARG A 95 7.73 -1.85 -3.29
C ARG A 95 6.70 -2.42 -2.33
N VAL A 96 5.41 -2.27 -2.62
CA VAL A 96 4.31 -2.78 -1.79
C VAL A 96 3.32 -3.50 -2.68
N LEU A 97 2.83 -4.64 -2.21
CA LEU A 97 1.71 -5.37 -2.77
C LEU A 97 0.94 -5.97 -1.59
N ASN A 98 -0.08 -5.23 -1.17
CA ASN A 98 -0.98 -5.63 -0.11
C ASN A 98 -2.31 -6.11 -0.70
N ASP A 99 -2.91 -7.06 -0.01
CA ASP A 99 -4.22 -7.64 -0.28
C ASP A 99 -5.06 -7.37 0.97
N ASP A 100 -5.89 -6.32 0.86
CA ASP A 100 -6.52 -5.65 1.99
C ASP A 100 -8.02 -5.94 2.00
N VAL A 101 -8.54 -6.26 3.19
CA VAL A 101 -9.96 -6.42 3.47
C VAL A 101 -10.37 -5.43 4.55
N VAL A 102 -11.29 -4.53 4.22
CA VAL A 102 -11.73 -3.44 5.10
C VAL A 102 -13.22 -3.56 5.41
N ASP A 103 -13.56 -3.48 6.69
CA ASP A 103 -14.93 -3.56 7.21
C ASP A 103 -15.82 -2.39 6.72
N PRO A 104 -17.17 -2.56 6.76
CA PRO A 104 -18.10 -1.53 6.30
C PRO A 104 -17.89 -0.18 6.99
N GLY A 105 -17.82 0.90 6.20
CA GLY A 105 -17.64 2.28 6.69
C GLY A 105 -16.30 2.59 7.34
N MET A 106 -15.39 1.62 7.45
CA MET A 106 -14.05 1.78 8.03
C MET A 106 -13.03 2.14 6.94
N GLY A 107 -11.85 2.58 7.35
CA GLY A 107 -10.84 3.03 6.40
C GLY A 107 -9.61 3.65 7.02
N PHE A 108 -8.71 4.05 6.13
CA PHE A 108 -7.50 4.77 6.43
C PHE A 108 -7.81 6.26 6.48
N GLY A 109 -7.66 6.86 7.66
CA GLY A 109 -7.77 8.30 7.83
C GLY A 109 -6.69 9.06 7.06
N THR A 110 -6.80 10.39 7.02
CA THR A 110 -5.89 11.25 6.25
C THR A 110 -4.42 11.04 6.65
N HIS A 111 -3.58 10.66 5.68
CA HIS A 111 -2.15 10.43 5.87
C HIS A 111 -1.33 10.90 4.65
N PRO A 112 -0.08 11.37 4.84
CA PRO A 112 0.79 11.81 3.75
C PRO A 112 1.48 10.67 3.00
N HIS A 113 1.75 10.93 1.72
CA HIS A 113 2.69 10.22 0.86
C HIS A 113 3.58 11.20 0.12
N LYS A 114 4.74 10.71 -0.35
CA LYS A 114 5.69 11.48 -1.16
C LYS A 114 6.52 10.54 -2.03
N ASN A 115 6.80 10.92 -3.27
CA ASN A 115 7.66 10.17 -4.19
C ASN A 115 7.29 8.67 -4.30
N MET A 116 6.01 8.38 -4.49
CA MET A 116 5.48 7.04 -4.67
C MET A 116 4.33 7.07 -5.68
N GLU A 117 4.27 6.09 -6.58
CA GLU A 117 3.06 5.82 -7.37
C GLU A 117 2.23 4.80 -6.60
N ILE A 118 1.00 5.17 -6.25
CA ILE A 118 0.07 4.37 -5.45
C ILE A 118 -1.09 3.95 -6.33
N ILE A 119 -1.34 2.64 -6.40
CA ILE A 119 -2.36 2.07 -7.27
C ILE A 119 -3.33 1.23 -6.43
N SER A 120 -4.62 1.56 -6.52
CA SER A 120 -5.71 0.86 -5.84
C SER A 120 -6.57 0.11 -6.87
N ILE A 121 -6.75 -1.20 -6.64
CA ILE A 121 -7.55 -2.08 -7.52
C ILE A 121 -8.58 -2.84 -6.66
N PRO A 122 -9.83 -2.37 -6.58
CA PRO A 122 -10.90 -3.10 -5.92
C PRO A 122 -11.22 -4.42 -6.63
N LEU A 123 -11.25 -5.50 -5.85
CA LEU A 123 -11.64 -6.84 -6.28
C LEU A 123 -13.10 -7.13 -5.90
N GLU A 124 -13.56 -6.59 -4.78
CA GLU A 124 -14.94 -6.66 -4.29
C GLU A 124 -15.27 -5.37 -3.55
N GLY A 125 -16.50 -4.88 -3.66
CA GLY A 125 -16.93 -3.63 -3.02
C GLY A 125 -16.32 -2.39 -3.66
N ASP A 126 -16.42 -1.28 -2.93
CA ASP A 126 -16.15 0.08 -3.42
C ASP A 126 -15.31 0.86 -2.38
N LEU A 127 -14.29 1.56 -2.85
CA LEU A 127 -13.40 2.39 -2.03
C LEU A 127 -13.65 3.88 -2.33
N GLU A 128 -13.90 4.69 -1.30
CA GLU A 128 -13.96 6.14 -1.40
C GLU A 128 -12.57 6.72 -1.14
N HIS A 129 -12.06 7.48 -2.10
CA HIS A 129 -10.79 8.20 -2.01
C HIS A 129 -11.05 9.69 -1.83
N LYS A 130 -10.24 10.34 -0.99
CA LYS A 130 -10.17 11.80 -0.86
C LYS A 130 -8.73 12.24 -0.71
N ASP A 131 -8.32 13.31 -1.37
CA ASP A 131 -6.96 13.86 -1.26
C ASP A 131 -6.91 15.38 -1.10
N SER A 132 -5.72 15.90 -0.80
CA SER A 132 -5.44 17.33 -0.63
C SER A 132 -5.42 18.14 -1.93
N MET A 133 -5.70 17.53 -3.08
CA MET A 133 -5.95 18.22 -4.33
C MET A 133 -7.45 18.41 -4.57
N GLU A 134 -8.27 18.18 -3.54
CA GLU A 134 -9.74 18.26 -3.56
C GLU A 134 -10.41 17.17 -4.43
N ASN A 135 -9.69 16.11 -4.80
CA ASN A 135 -10.34 14.96 -5.44
C ASN A 135 -11.18 14.21 -4.41
N THR A 136 -12.40 13.84 -4.78
CA THR A 136 -13.23 12.88 -4.04
C THR A 136 -13.86 11.93 -5.03
N THR A 137 -13.51 10.65 -4.96
CA THR A 137 -13.92 9.65 -5.95
C THR A 137 -14.34 8.35 -5.29
N VAL A 138 -15.10 7.54 -6.02
CA VAL A 138 -15.43 6.17 -5.65
C VAL A 138 -14.82 5.25 -6.69
N ILE A 139 -13.93 4.39 -6.23
CA ILE A 139 -13.19 3.40 -7.02
C ILE A 139 -13.94 2.08 -6.84
N LYS A 140 -14.53 1.57 -7.91
CA LYS A 140 -15.36 0.35 -7.91
C LYS A 140 -14.58 -0.84 -8.44
N SER A 141 -15.12 -2.05 -8.24
CA SER A 141 -14.61 -3.22 -8.95
C SER A 141 -14.63 -3.02 -10.46
N GLY A 142 -13.47 -3.16 -11.11
CA GLY A 142 -13.26 -2.87 -12.53
C GLY A 142 -12.50 -1.57 -12.78
N ASP A 143 -12.41 -0.70 -11.78
CA ASP A 143 -11.60 0.50 -11.85
C ASP A 143 -10.13 0.22 -11.50
N ILE A 144 -9.25 1.01 -12.10
CA ILE A 144 -7.85 1.16 -11.72
C ILE A 144 -7.69 2.62 -11.32
N GLN A 145 -7.30 2.86 -10.08
CA GLN A 145 -6.97 4.19 -9.61
C GLN A 145 -5.46 4.32 -9.44
N VAL A 146 -4.91 5.48 -9.77
CA VAL A 146 -3.50 5.84 -9.59
C VAL A 146 -3.39 7.21 -8.92
N LEU A 147 -2.54 7.28 -7.90
CA LEU A 147 -2.11 8.50 -7.24
C LEU A 147 -0.58 8.60 -7.32
N SER A 148 -0.06 9.55 -8.09
CA SER A 148 1.35 9.92 -8.02
C SER A 148 1.52 10.94 -6.91
N ALA A 149 2.24 10.57 -5.86
CA ALA A 149 2.40 11.42 -4.68
C ALA A 149 3.36 12.60 -4.91
N GLY A 150 4.27 12.50 -5.88
CA GLY A 150 5.13 13.61 -6.31
C GLY A 150 5.85 14.34 -5.16
N THR A 151 5.78 15.67 -5.17
CA THR A 151 6.32 16.56 -4.13
C THR A 151 5.71 16.35 -2.74
N GLY A 152 4.54 15.74 -2.66
CA GLY A 152 3.82 15.39 -1.44
C GLY A 152 2.31 15.54 -1.61
N ILE A 153 1.55 14.63 -1.02
CA ILE A 153 0.09 14.66 -0.98
C ILE A 153 -0.41 14.06 0.34
N THR A 154 -1.55 14.51 0.87
CA THR A 154 -2.28 13.76 1.90
C THR A 154 -3.55 13.18 1.31
N HIS A 155 -3.91 11.99 1.75
CA HIS A 155 -5.12 11.32 1.28
C HIS A 155 -5.73 10.39 2.32
N SER A 156 -6.98 9.97 2.10
CA SER A 156 -7.72 9.04 2.92
C SER A 156 -8.51 8.08 2.04
N GLU A 157 -8.67 6.84 2.49
CA GLU A 157 -9.34 5.77 1.75
C GLU A 157 -10.30 5.03 2.68
N TYR A 158 -11.60 5.06 2.37
CA TYR A 158 -12.63 4.44 3.19
C TYR A 158 -13.45 3.43 2.39
N ASN A 159 -13.85 2.34 3.02
CA ASN A 159 -14.89 1.49 2.46
C ASN A 159 -16.18 2.31 2.33
N LYS A 160 -16.62 2.54 1.09
CA LYS A 160 -17.82 3.32 0.79
C LYS A 160 -19.10 2.59 1.24
N ASN A 161 -19.03 1.26 1.32
CA ASN A 161 -20.16 0.39 1.61
C ASN A 161 -20.44 0.38 3.11
N LYS A 162 -21.72 0.36 3.49
CA LYS A 162 -22.17 0.35 4.90
C LYS A 162 -22.59 -1.05 5.37
N ASP A 163 -22.75 -1.97 4.43
CA ASP A 163 -23.37 -3.29 4.61
C ASP A 163 -22.43 -4.44 4.23
N ARG A 164 -21.31 -4.16 3.56
CA ARG A 164 -20.35 -5.16 3.11
C ARG A 164 -18.91 -4.66 3.16
N LYS A 165 -17.97 -5.62 3.19
CA LYS A 165 -16.53 -5.38 3.12
C LYS A 165 -16.12 -4.91 1.72
N VAL A 166 -15.01 -4.18 1.64
CA VAL A 166 -14.26 -3.98 0.41
C VAL A 166 -13.00 -4.84 0.47
N LYS A 167 -12.64 -5.45 -0.67
CA LYS A 167 -11.38 -6.17 -0.85
C LYS A 167 -10.65 -5.54 -2.01
N PHE A 168 -9.38 -5.22 -1.84
CA PHE A 168 -8.62 -4.54 -2.89
C PHE A 168 -7.14 -4.83 -2.80
N LEU A 169 -6.46 -4.66 -3.93
CA LEU A 169 -5.00 -4.65 -3.98
C LEU A 169 -4.52 -3.22 -3.83
N GLN A 170 -3.57 -3.02 -2.91
CA GLN A 170 -2.86 -1.76 -2.71
C GLN A 170 -1.41 -1.97 -3.15
N ILE A 171 -1.03 -1.29 -4.23
CA ILE A 171 0.23 -1.51 -4.95
C ILE A 171 1.03 -0.22 -4.96
N TRP A 172 2.29 -0.28 -4.52
CA TRP A 172 3.19 0.88 -4.56
C TRP A 172 4.38 0.62 -5.48
N ILE A 173 4.63 1.56 -6.38
CA ILE A 173 5.73 1.52 -7.33
C ILE A 173 6.66 2.70 -7.06
N ILE A 174 7.95 2.41 -6.94
CA ILE A 174 8.99 3.44 -6.85
C ILE A 174 9.01 4.20 -8.18
N PRO A 175 8.78 5.52 -8.20
CA PRO A 175 8.69 6.27 -9.43
C PRO A 175 10.07 6.39 -10.09
N ASN A 176 10.07 6.50 -11.42
CA ASN A 176 11.29 6.76 -12.20
C ASN A 176 11.82 8.19 -12.00
N GLN A 177 10.96 9.13 -11.56
CA GLN A 177 11.29 10.51 -11.28
C GLN A 177 10.69 10.95 -9.95
N GLN A 178 11.50 11.62 -9.13
CA GLN A 178 11.06 12.19 -7.86
C GLN A 178 10.68 13.66 -7.99
N ASN A 179 9.85 14.13 -7.06
CA ASN A 179 9.41 15.51 -6.91
C ASN A 179 8.66 16.04 -8.15
N VAL A 180 7.97 15.15 -8.87
CA VAL A 180 6.99 15.51 -9.90
C VAL A 180 5.77 16.16 -9.26
N THR A 181 4.96 16.86 -10.05
CA THR A 181 3.68 17.39 -9.58
C THR A 181 2.76 16.22 -9.18
N PRO A 182 2.14 16.25 -7.99
CA PRO A 182 1.16 15.23 -7.62
C PRO A 182 0.02 15.16 -8.64
N ARG A 183 -0.47 13.95 -8.90
CA ARG A 183 -1.57 13.73 -9.84
C ARG A 183 -2.42 12.55 -9.43
N TYR A 184 -3.69 12.61 -9.83
CA TYR A 184 -4.67 11.56 -9.63
C TYR A 184 -5.22 11.16 -11.01
N ASP A 185 -5.40 9.86 -11.24
CA ASP A 185 -6.03 9.32 -12.43
C ASP A 185 -6.87 8.08 -12.08
N GLN A 186 -7.93 7.83 -12.83
CA GLN A 186 -8.81 6.67 -12.67
C GLN A 186 -9.38 6.27 -14.03
N ILE A 187 -9.28 4.97 -14.35
CA ILE A 187 -9.92 4.40 -15.53
C ILE A 187 -10.80 3.23 -15.13
N THR A 188 -11.90 3.04 -15.86
CA THR A 188 -12.73 1.83 -15.75
C THR A 188 -12.39 0.89 -16.89
N LEU A 189 -12.04 -0.35 -16.55
CA LEU A 189 -11.74 -1.40 -17.51
C LEU A 189 -12.92 -2.37 -17.62
N ASN A 190 -13.20 -2.82 -18.84
CA ASN A 190 -14.20 -3.84 -19.04
C ASN A 190 -13.70 -5.18 -18.49
N ILE A 191 -14.46 -5.75 -17.56
CA ILE A 191 -14.19 -7.01 -16.89
C ILE A 191 -14.18 -8.19 -17.87
N ASP A 192 -14.97 -8.13 -18.94
CA ASP A 192 -15.05 -9.21 -19.93
C ASP A 192 -13.79 -9.31 -20.79
N ASP A 193 -13.06 -8.21 -20.95
CA ASP A 193 -11.85 -8.15 -21.79
C ASP A 193 -10.66 -8.90 -21.20
N ARG A 194 -10.68 -9.22 -19.90
CA ARG A 194 -9.54 -9.81 -19.17
C ARG A 194 -9.56 -11.34 -19.11
N LYS A 195 -10.62 -12.01 -19.55
CA LYS A 195 -10.73 -13.47 -19.46
C LYS A 195 -9.69 -14.15 -20.38
N ASN A 196 -8.75 -14.87 -19.77
CA ASN A 196 -7.63 -15.55 -20.45
C ASN A 196 -6.76 -14.62 -21.33
N LYS A 197 -6.71 -13.33 -20.99
CA LYS A 197 -5.94 -12.33 -21.71
C LYS A 197 -5.22 -11.42 -20.72
N PHE A 198 -4.05 -10.94 -21.09
CA PHE A 198 -3.42 -9.84 -20.37
C PHE A 198 -4.14 -8.54 -20.74
N GLN A 199 -4.63 -7.84 -19.74
CA GLN A 199 -5.16 -6.48 -19.88
C GLN A 199 -4.11 -5.52 -19.31
N GLN A 200 -3.64 -4.60 -20.14
CA GLN A 200 -2.72 -3.58 -19.69
C GLN A 200 -3.48 -2.54 -18.88
N ILE A 201 -2.97 -2.23 -17.69
CA ILE A 201 -3.61 -1.27 -16.77
C ILE A 201 -2.77 0.01 -16.58
N LEU A 202 -1.46 -0.09 -16.80
CA LEU A 202 -0.47 0.99 -16.61
C LEU A 202 0.58 0.93 -17.72
N SER A 203 1.14 2.08 -18.09
CA SER A 203 2.16 2.20 -19.14
C SER A 203 3.03 3.43 -18.93
N PRO A 204 4.34 3.42 -19.22
CA PRO A 204 5.13 4.64 -19.32
C PRO A 204 4.90 5.38 -20.66
N ASN A 205 4.20 4.75 -21.62
CA ASN A 205 3.97 5.32 -22.94
C ASN A 205 2.63 6.06 -22.99
N PRO A 206 2.62 7.39 -23.24
CA PRO A 206 1.38 8.15 -23.31
C PRO A 206 0.48 7.79 -24.50
N ALA A 207 0.99 7.05 -25.49
CA ALA A 207 0.22 6.62 -26.66
C ALA A 207 -0.65 5.38 -26.41
N THR A 208 -0.53 4.71 -25.26
CA THR A 208 -1.38 3.56 -24.91
C THR A 208 -2.66 4.02 -24.21
N PRO A 209 -3.82 3.37 -24.46
CA PRO A 209 -5.11 3.75 -23.86
C PRO A 209 -5.24 3.25 -22.40
N THR A 210 -4.23 3.54 -21.58
CA THR A 210 -4.14 3.15 -20.16
C THR A 210 -3.61 4.32 -19.35
N ILE A 211 -3.65 4.24 -18.01
CA ILE A 211 -3.04 5.28 -17.18
C ILE A 211 -1.53 5.31 -17.43
N THR A 212 -0.98 6.52 -17.63
CA THR A 212 0.46 6.72 -17.80
C THR A 212 1.15 6.83 -16.44
N LEU A 213 2.33 6.23 -16.27
CA LEU A 213 3.21 6.40 -15.09
C LEU A 213 4.46 7.21 -15.41
#